data_AF-A0AAD4BEQ0-F1
#
_entry.id   AF-A0AAD4BEQ0-F1
#
_cell.length_a   1.000
_cell.length_b   1.000
_cell.length_c   1.000
_cell.angle_alpha   90.00
_cell.angle_beta   90.00
_cell.angle_gamma   90.00
#
_symmetry.space_group_name_H-M   'P 1'
#
loop_
_entity.id
_entity.type
_entity.pdbx_description
1 polymer ?
#
loop_
_entity_poly.entity_id
_entity_poly.type
_entity_poly.pdbx_seq_one_letter_code
_entity_poly.pdbx_strand_id
1 'polypeptide(L)'
;YGTWDSPISSASAVAETIVISYVFVDRGIVHQVCHIEQRPTERGRSVIVHSRSSVNIFERGSSWNARSAVHEYGGGAAVAHDGIIYFSAMGDSTSFLSLYKTMSMFVPSRQPGLSLPLL
;
A
#
# COMPACT_ATOMS: atom_id res chain seq x y z
N TYR A 1 -30.06 -27.80 -11.98
CA TYR A 1 -29.38 -26.62 -11.39
C TYR A 1 -27.88 -26.92 -11.31
N GLY A 2 -27.00 -25.95 -11.58
CA GLY A 2 -25.54 -26.14 -11.50
C GLY A 2 -24.82 -26.60 -12.77
N THR A 3 -25.53 -26.78 -13.89
CA THR A 3 -24.97 -27.23 -15.19
C THR A 3 -24.88 -26.10 -16.22
N TRP A 4 -24.98 -24.84 -15.78
CA TRP A 4 -24.86 -23.72 -16.69
C TRP A 4 -23.38 -23.46 -16.96
N ASP A 5 -22.99 -23.42 -18.22
CA ASP A 5 -21.63 -23.05 -18.61
C ASP A 5 -21.36 -21.60 -18.21
N SER A 6 -20.54 -21.44 -17.17
CA SER A 6 -20.11 -20.13 -16.69
C SER A 6 -18.90 -19.65 -17.50
N PRO A 7 -18.95 -18.45 -18.10
CA PRO A 7 -17.77 -17.84 -18.72
C PRO A 7 -16.73 -17.38 -17.68
N ILE A 8 -17.06 -17.39 -16.38
CA ILE A 8 -16.16 -17.04 -15.28
C ILE A 8 -15.46 -18.31 -14.80
N SER A 9 -14.18 -18.44 -15.13
CA SER A 9 -13.34 -19.55 -14.66
C SER A 9 -12.88 -19.33 -13.21
N SER A 10 -12.56 -20.40 -12.49
CA SER A 10 -11.94 -20.30 -11.16
C SER A 10 -10.61 -19.56 -11.21
N ALA A 11 -9.84 -19.72 -12.29
CA ALA A 11 -8.60 -18.96 -12.51
C ALA A 11 -8.87 -17.45 -12.69
N SER A 12 -9.98 -17.07 -13.32
CA SER A 12 -10.40 -15.66 -13.46
C SER A 12 -10.86 -15.05 -12.14
N ALA A 13 -11.43 -15.86 -11.23
CA ALA A 13 -11.80 -15.40 -9.89
C ALA A 13 -10.56 -15.16 -8.99
N VAL A 14 -9.46 -15.85 -9.25
CA VAL A 14 -8.17 -15.68 -8.55
C VAL A 14 -7.21 -14.80 -9.36
N ALA A 15 -7.65 -14.28 -10.51
CA ALA A 15 -6.85 -13.39 -11.34
C ALA A 15 -6.38 -12.18 -10.52
N GLU A 16 -5.15 -11.73 -10.82
CA GLU A 16 -4.34 -10.76 -10.09
C GLU A 16 -5.07 -9.47 -9.69
N THR A 17 -5.94 -9.55 -8.69
CA THR A 17 -6.70 -8.42 -8.19
C THR A 17 -5.93 -7.82 -7.04
N ILE A 18 -5.38 -6.64 -7.28
CA ILE A 18 -4.85 -5.80 -6.22
C ILE A 18 -6.05 -5.31 -5.40
N VAL A 19 -6.06 -5.61 -4.11
CA VAL A 19 -7.11 -5.15 -3.19
C VAL A 19 -6.59 -3.97 -2.39
N ILE A 20 -7.27 -2.83 -2.47
CA ILE A 20 -7.00 -1.69 -1.59
C ILE A 20 -7.72 -1.92 -0.27
N SER A 21 -6.97 -2.14 0.81
CA SER A 21 -7.52 -2.52 2.12
C SER A 21 -7.63 -1.36 3.10
N TYR A 22 -6.82 -0.31 2.95
CA TYR A 22 -6.80 0.82 3.87
C TYR A 22 -6.26 2.08 3.19
N VAL A 23 -6.82 3.25 3.51
CA VAL A 23 -6.35 4.55 3.01
C VAL A 23 -6.06 5.44 4.22
N PHE A 24 -4.93 6.14 4.21
CA PHE A 24 -4.53 7.04 5.27
C PHE A 24 -3.80 8.26 4.70
N VAL A 25 -3.78 9.33 5.50
CA VAL A 25 -3.19 10.62 5.14
C VAL A 25 -2.35 11.13 6.29
N ASP A 26 -1.35 11.94 5.95
CA ASP A 26 -0.71 12.80 6.95
C ASP A 26 -1.53 14.09 7.09
N ARG A 27 -2.04 14.36 8.29
CA ARG A 27 -2.85 15.56 8.54
C ARG A 27 -2.02 16.86 8.44
N GLY A 28 -0.70 16.78 8.64
CA GLY A 28 0.21 17.93 8.57
C GLY A 28 0.71 18.23 7.15
N ILE A 29 0.56 17.30 6.20
CA ILE A 29 1.10 17.46 4.84
C ILE A 29 -0.02 17.27 3.80
N VAL A 30 -0.40 18.38 3.19
CA VAL A 30 -1.45 18.41 2.18
C VAL A 30 -1.05 17.56 0.97
N HIS A 31 -2.00 16.80 0.42
CA HIS A 31 -1.85 15.93 -0.75
C HIS A 31 -0.99 14.66 -0.58
N GLN A 32 -0.60 14.31 0.64
CA GLN A 32 0.05 13.02 0.93
C GLN A 32 -0.99 11.97 1.28
N VAL A 33 -1.49 11.28 0.25
CA VAL A 33 -2.43 10.16 0.41
C VAL A 33 -1.67 8.86 0.16
N CYS A 34 -1.76 7.94 1.12
CA CYS A 34 -1.22 6.60 1.01
C CYS A 34 -2.34 5.58 1.14
N HIS A 35 -2.13 4.40 0.57
CA HIS A 35 -3.03 3.27 0.73
C HIS A 35 -2.25 1.97 0.88
N ILE A 36 -2.92 0.96 1.43
CA ILE A 36 -2.39 -0.39 1.56
C ILE A 36 -3.01 -1.24 0.45
N GLU A 37 -2.14 -1.91 -0.30
CA GLU A 37 -2.52 -2.87 -1.33
C GLU A 37 -2.16 -4.28 -0.91
N GLN A 38 -3.08 -5.23 -1.07
CA GLN A 38 -2.78 -6.65 -0.96
C GLN A 38 -2.30 -7.16 -2.32
N ARG A 39 -1.17 -7.87 -2.31
CA ARG A 39 -0.51 -8.39 -3.51
C ARG A 39 -0.50 -9.92 -3.47
N PRO A 40 -1.53 -10.61 -4.01
CA PRO A 40 -1.63 -12.07 -3.99
C PRO A 40 -0.40 -12.75 -4.61
N THR A 41 0.15 -12.18 -5.68
CA THR A 41 1.34 -12.68 -6.39
C THR A 41 2.65 -12.48 -5.63
N GLU A 42 2.64 -11.67 -4.58
CA GLU A 42 3.80 -11.38 -3.74
C GLU A 42 3.68 -12.08 -2.38
N ARG A 43 3.36 -13.38 -2.40
CA ARG A 43 3.13 -14.21 -1.21
C ARG A 43 2.01 -13.68 -0.30
N GLY A 44 1.04 -12.96 -0.89
CA GLY A 44 -0.09 -12.37 -0.14
C GLY A 44 0.28 -11.22 0.78
N ARG A 45 1.47 -10.63 0.62
CA ARG A 45 1.90 -9.49 1.45
C ARG A 45 1.08 -8.24 1.15
N SER A 46 1.02 -7.36 2.14
CA SER A 46 0.42 -6.04 2.02
C SER A 46 1.50 -4.97 1.91
N VAL A 47 1.36 -4.03 0.97
CA VAL A 47 2.35 -2.98 0.69
C VAL A 47 1.73 -1.60 0.85
N ILE A 48 2.53 -0.62 1.28
CA ILE A 48 2.09 0.76 1.36
C ILE A 48 2.48 1.48 0.06
N VAL A 49 1.51 2.14 -0.56
CA VAL A 49 1.66 2.83 -1.83
C VAL A 49 1.25 4.28 -1.70
N HIS A 50 2.06 5.17 -2.25
CA HIS A 50 1.67 6.57 -2.39
C HIS A 50 0.65 6.71 -3.53
N SER A 51 -0.58 7.12 -3.21
CA SER A 51 -1.73 7.01 -4.12
C SER A 51 -1.59 7.82 -5.40
N ARG A 52 -0.89 8.95 -5.36
CA ARG A 52 -0.75 9.83 -6.54
C ARG A 52 0.34 9.36 -7.51
N SER A 53 1.44 8.82 -6.98
CA SER A 53 2.57 8.38 -7.81
C SER A 53 2.54 6.89 -8.11
N SER A 54 1.63 6.14 -7.46
CA SER A 54 1.58 4.67 -7.51
C SER A 54 2.90 4.01 -7.13
N VAL A 55 3.70 4.70 -6.31
CA VAL A 55 5.00 4.23 -5.84
C VAL A 55 4.81 3.41 -4.58
N ASN A 56 5.23 2.15 -4.61
CA ASN A 56 5.42 1.34 -3.42
C ASN A 56 6.57 1.94 -2.59
N ILE A 57 6.30 2.25 -1.33
CA ILE A 57 7.31 2.88 -0.46
C ILE A 57 8.39 1.89 -0.04
N PHE A 58 8.11 0.59 -0.07
CA PHE A 58 9.07 -0.43 0.32
C PHE A 58 10.14 -0.61 -0.76
N GLU A 59 11.39 -0.81 -0.32
CA GLU A 59 12.51 -1.12 -1.20
C GLU A 59 12.20 -2.37 -2.05
N ARG A 60 12.60 -2.33 -3.32
CA ARG A 60 12.38 -3.43 -4.25
C ARG A 60 13.07 -4.70 -3.74
N GLY A 61 12.31 -5.80 -3.65
CA GLY A 61 12.79 -7.07 -3.11
C GLY A 61 12.70 -7.22 -1.60
N SER A 62 12.18 -6.20 -0.88
CA SER A 62 11.91 -6.34 0.54
C SER A 62 10.77 -7.32 0.84
N SER A 63 10.88 -8.04 1.94
CA SER A 63 9.87 -8.96 2.47
C SER A 63 8.86 -8.28 3.40
N TRP A 64 8.79 -6.94 3.40
CA TRP A 64 7.88 -6.21 4.28
C TRP A 64 6.41 -6.51 3.94
N ASN A 65 5.64 -6.70 5.00
CA ASN A 65 4.22 -6.97 4.96
C ASN A 65 3.50 -6.06 5.94
N ALA A 66 2.91 -4.97 5.42
CA ALA A 66 2.17 -3.96 6.17
C ALA A 66 0.79 -4.51 6.60
N ARG A 67 0.79 -5.35 7.64
CA ARG A 67 -0.40 -6.04 8.13
C ARG A 67 -0.39 -6.09 9.64
N SER A 68 -1.57 -5.97 10.23
CA SER A 68 -1.81 -6.21 11.64
C SER A 68 -2.73 -7.44 11.81
N ALA A 69 -2.72 -8.03 13.01
CA ALA A 69 -3.72 -9.03 13.41
C ALA A 69 -4.55 -8.51 14.59
N VAL A 70 -4.81 -7.20 14.63
CA VAL A 70 -5.72 -6.62 15.63
C VAL A 70 -7.05 -7.39 15.56
N HIS A 71 -7.43 -8.00 16.68
CA HIS A 71 -8.60 -8.88 16.79
C HIS A 71 -8.63 -10.03 15.75
N GLU A 72 -7.47 -10.50 15.28
CA GLU A 72 -7.33 -11.53 14.22
C GLU A 72 -7.86 -11.11 12.83
N TYR A 73 -8.67 -10.06 12.75
CA TYR A 73 -9.16 -9.46 11.52
C TYR A 73 -8.14 -8.50 10.87
N GLY A 74 -7.34 -7.82 11.70
CA GLY A 74 -6.44 -6.75 11.28
C GLY A 74 -7.06 -5.35 11.44
N GLY A 75 -6.47 -4.37 10.77
CA GLY A 75 -6.87 -2.96 10.83
C GLY A 75 -5.82 -2.04 11.46
N GLY A 76 -5.81 -0.76 11.05
CA GLY A 76 -4.83 0.22 11.55
C GLY A 76 -3.37 -0.16 11.25
N ALA A 77 -3.12 -0.84 10.14
CA ALA A 77 -1.79 -1.38 9.84
C ALA A 77 -0.74 -0.29 9.52
N ALA A 78 -1.16 0.95 9.23
CA ALA A 78 -0.28 2.07 9.02
C ALA A 78 -0.91 3.41 9.41
N VAL A 79 -0.08 4.39 9.75
CA VAL A 79 -0.44 5.79 9.97
C VAL A 79 0.70 6.69 9.49
N ALA A 80 0.38 7.92 9.08
CA ALA A 80 1.39 8.93 8.75
C ALA A 80 1.28 10.12 9.71
N HIS A 81 2.43 10.64 10.12
CA HIS A 81 2.54 11.84 10.94
C HIS A 81 3.86 12.55 10.66
N ASP A 82 3.79 13.85 10.35
CA ASP A 82 4.93 14.73 10.12
C ASP A 82 5.95 14.18 9.10
N GLY A 83 5.43 13.66 7.97
CA GLY A 83 6.21 13.10 6.88
C GLY A 83 6.74 11.69 7.13
N ILE A 84 6.40 11.10 8.27
CA ILE A 84 6.85 9.77 8.68
C ILE A 84 5.69 8.79 8.64
N ILE A 85 5.91 7.64 8.00
CA ILE A 85 4.97 6.52 8.03
C ILE A 85 5.38 5.53 9.11
N TYR A 86 4.43 5.18 9.96
CA TYR A 86 4.52 4.10 10.94
C TYR A 86 3.64 2.95 10.47
N PHE A 87 4.12 1.73 10.56
CA PHE A 87 3.33 0.56 10.15
C PHE A 87 3.65 -0.68 10.98
N SER A 88 2.68 -1.60 11.03
CA SER A 88 2.86 -2.93 11.60
C SER A 88 3.47 -3.86 10.55
N ALA A 89 4.62 -4.45 10.85
CA ALA A 89 5.25 -5.45 10.01
C ALA A 89 4.87 -6.86 10.51
N MET A 90 4.26 -7.67 9.65
CA MET A 90 3.97 -9.07 9.94
C MET A 90 5.07 -9.97 9.38
N GLY A 91 5.80 -10.67 10.27
CA GLY A 91 6.82 -11.65 9.89
C GLY A 91 6.26 -13.05 9.63
N ASP A 92 7.12 -13.94 9.12
CA ASP A 92 6.80 -15.35 8.82
C ASP A 92 6.57 -16.21 10.10
N SER A 93 6.97 -15.69 11.27
CA SER A 93 6.66 -16.24 12.59
C SER A 93 5.89 -15.18 13.37
N THR A 94 4.92 -15.59 14.20
CA THR A 94 3.87 -14.83 14.93
C THR A 94 4.32 -13.60 15.76
N SER A 95 5.58 -13.19 15.64
CA SER A 95 6.15 -11.99 16.24
C SER A 95 5.64 -10.74 15.52
N PHE A 96 4.75 -9.99 16.17
CA PHE A 96 4.41 -8.62 15.79
C PHE A 96 5.57 -7.71 16.15
N LEU A 97 6.54 -7.57 15.24
CA LEU A 97 7.55 -6.55 15.41
C LEU A 97 6.96 -5.24 14.90
N SER A 98 6.49 -4.40 15.82
CA SER A 98 6.21 -3.00 15.55
C SER A 98 7.54 -2.28 15.28
N LEU A 99 8.14 -2.56 14.13
CA LEU A 99 9.28 -1.84 13.61
C LEU A 99 8.75 -0.50 13.09
N TYR A 100 8.90 0.53 13.91
CA TYR A 100 8.84 1.91 13.45
C TYR A 100 10.04 2.18 12.55
N LYS A 101 9.95 1.80 11.27
CA LYS A 101 10.90 2.27 10.26
C LYS A 101 10.38 3.61 9.74
N THR A 102 11.06 4.67 10.13
CA THR A 102 10.87 6.00 9.55
C THR A 102 11.29 5.94 8.08
N MET A 103 10.35 6.22 7.19
CA MET A 103 10.67 6.49 5.79
C MET A 103 10.19 7.91 5.49
N SER A 104 11.13 8.83 5.33
CA SER A 104 10.82 10.19 4.89
C SER A 104 10.21 10.10 3.50
N MET A 105 9.01 10.60 3.34
CA MET A 105 8.38 10.66 2.03
C MET A 105 9.20 11.61 1.14
N PHE A 106 9.88 11.09 0.12
CA PHE A 106 10.52 11.94 -0.87
C PHE A 106 9.42 12.55 -1.74
N VAL A 107 9.13 13.83 -1.51
CA VAL A 107 8.21 14.61 -2.32
C VAL A 107 8.97 15.06 -3.55
N PRO A 108 8.70 14.55 -4.76
CA PRO A 108 9.26 15.17 -5.95
C PRO A 108 8.66 16.58 -6.04
N SER A 109 9.50 17.59 -5.81
CA SER A 109 9.15 18.98 -6.03
C SER A 109 8.56 19.11 -7.43
N ARG A 110 7.35 19.67 -7.56
CA ARG A 110 6.87 20.15 -8.86
C ARG A 110 7.95 21.04 -9.44
N GLN A 111 8.48 20.70 -10.61
CA GLN A 111 9.30 21.66 -11.36
C GLN A 111 8.48 22.94 -11.57
N PRO A 112 8.96 24.13 -11.18
CA PRO A 112 8.41 25.37 -11.68
C PRO A 112 9.04 25.62 -13.06
N GLY A 113 8.28 25.36 -14.11
CA GLY A 113 8.86 25.46 -15.47
C GLY A 113 7.87 25.28 -16.61
N LEU A 114 6.64 25.78 -16.48
CA LEU A 114 5.84 26.10 -17.66
C LEU A 114 6.16 27.53 -18.07
N SER A 115 7.29 27.72 -18.75
CA SER A 115 7.46 28.87 -19.63
C SER A 115 6.64 28.60 -20.89
N LEU A 116 5.41 29.10 -20.91
CA LEU A 116 4.69 29.28 -22.16
C LEU A 116 5.50 30.27 -23.02
N PRO A 117 5.85 29.96 -24.28
CA PRO A 117 6.37 30.97 -25.17
C PRO A 117 5.25 32.00 -25.42
N LEU A 118 5.58 33.28 -25.22
CA LEU A 118 4.81 34.37 -25.83
C LEU A 118 5.19 34.44 -27.31
N LEU A 119 4.15 34.58 -28.14
CA LEU A 119 4.08 34.69 -29.61
C LEU A 119 4.15 33.38 -30.41
#